data_AF-A0A377XV27-F1
#
_entry.id   AF-A0A377XV27-F1
#
_cell.length_a   1.000
_cell.length_b   1.000
_cell.length_c   1.000
_cell.angle_alpha   90.00
_cell.angle_beta   90.00
_cell.angle_gamma   90.00
#
_symmetry.space_group_name_H-M   'P 1'
#
loop_
_entity.id
_entity.type
_entity.pdbx_description
1 polymer ?
#
loop_
_entity_poly.entity_id
_entity_poly.type
_entity_poly.pdbx_seq_one_letter_code
_entity_poly.pdbx_strand_id
1 'polypeptide(L)'
;MIWCTEEGDELAPSMEALTPSPSTAVPAPPAAGAPSDVSVPLPDAAAPPPAPTVASAPSGRKRLTTALVWGLFLLALGTCVALVALSSMESRPPVNKARLLLNPRDIDIHLVNGNSCANWSSQHSYAVGLASLITTSLNTFSTFMVHDKTDYNINEPSSSGKTLTIEFVNQRHYRAQQCFMSVQLVDNADSSTMLDKRYFVTNDNQLTIQNDLMNSLSDALAQPWPARMQAMLRQYQPSQSVALTYFYQSHQLLMKGDVDSLSKASSLLDDVIKRAPDFIYAYAEKTLVDVLRHSQQPLDDKQLAALYSEVERVGAMPGIKDMAIYYQIKAVDSLGKGKVDEANTAINSAIDLEMSWLNYVLLGKVYEMKGENRLAADSYITAFNLRPGEDTLYWIENGVFQTSVNRVVPYLDNFLSSE
;
A
#
# COMPACT_ATOMS: atom_id res chain seq x y z
N MET A 1 0.66 67.35 -2.90
CA MET A 1 1.50 67.40 -4.11
C MET A 1 0.95 66.37 -5.08
N ILE A 2 0.75 66.82 -6.30
CA ILE A 2 0.16 66.13 -7.44
C ILE A 2 1.32 65.55 -8.26
N TRP A 3 1.20 64.31 -8.77
CA TRP A 3 1.33 63.93 -10.20
C TRP A 3 1.58 62.42 -10.37
N CYS A 4 0.67 61.81 -11.14
CA CYS A 4 0.79 60.55 -11.86
C CYS A 4 1.66 60.73 -13.12
N THR A 5 2.10 59.60 -13.70
CA THR A 5 2.06 59.40 -15.16
C THR A 5 1.72 57.94 -15.45
N GLU A 6 0.66 57.78 -16.24
CA GLU A 6 0.12 56.57 -16.89
C GLU A 6 0.80 56.28 -18.24
N GLU A 7 0.55 55.05 -18.72
CA GLU A 7 0.24 54.55 -20.08
C GLU A 7 0.96 53.19 -20.26
N GLY A 8 0.39 52.04 -20.62
CA GLY A 8 -0.84 51.56 -21.30
C GLY A 8 -0.40 50.15 -21.84
N ASP A 9 -1.19 49.10 -22.05
CA ASP A 9 -2.59 48.97 -22.42
C ASP A 9 -3.06 47.50 -22.28
N GLU A 10 -4.38 47.31 -22.29
CA GLU A 10 -5.18 46.09 -22.04
C GLU A 10 -5.03 44.92 -23.05
N LEU A 11 -5.45 43.71 -22.63
CA LEU A 11 -6.59 42.96 -23.20
C LEU A 11 -6.74 41.56 -22.55
N ALA A 12 -7.88 41.33 -21.88
CA ALA A 12 -8.51 40.01 -21.67
C ALA A 12 -9.70 39.88 -22.66
N PRO A 13 -10.55 38.82 -22.69
CA PRO A 13 -10.58 37.49 -22.03
C PRO A 13 -10.65 36.35 -23.10
N SER A 14 -10.84 35.03 -22.87
CA SER A 14 -11.98 34.32 -22.26
C SER A 14 -11.77 32.79 -22.29
N MET A 15 -12.36 32.10 -21.31
CA MET A 15 -12.57 30.63 -21.28
C MET A 15 -13.64 30.20 -22.30
N GLU A 16 -13.51 29.03 -22.93
CA GLU A 16 -14.65 28.18 -23.26
C GLU A 16 -14.29 26.72 -23.59
N ALA A 17 -15.32 25.89 -23.50
CA ALA A 17 -15.36 24.45 -23.28
C ALA A 17 -14.89 23.55 -24.44
N LEU A 18 -14.46 22.32 -24.10
CA LEU A 18 -14.21 21.23 -25.05
C LEU A 18 -15.32 20.17 -24.94
N THR A 19 -16.02 19.95 -26.06
CA THR A 19 -16.83 18.75 -26.36
C THR A 19 -16.36 18.12 -27.68
N PRO A 20 -16.43 16.79 -27.87
CA PRO A 20 -15.74 16.09 -28.96
C PRO A 20 -16.67 15.66 -30.12
N SER A 21 -16.09 15.44 -31.32
CA SER A 21 -16.55 14.56 -32.44
C SER A 21 -15.69 14.77 -33.71
N PRO A 22 -15.76 13.95 -34.77
CA PRO A 22 -15.89 12.49 -34.87
C PRO A 22 -14.88 11.82 -35.87
N SER A 23 -15.01 10.50 -36.01
CA SER A 23 -14.24 9.55 -36.84
C SER A 23 -14.12 9.81 -38.35
N THR A 24 -13.00 9.35 -38.92
CA THR A 24 -12.83 9.06 -40.36
C THR A 24 -12.10 7.72 -40.55
N ALA A 25 -12.49 7.00 -41.60
CA ALA A 25 -12.15 5.61 -41.90
C ALA A 25 -11.17 5.47 -43.09
N VAL A 26 -10.83 4.19 -43.38
CA VAL A 26 -10.34 3.59 -44.67
C VAL A 26 -8.80 3.52 -44.84
N PRO A 27 -8.15 2.58 -45.59
CA PRO A 27 -8.56 1.33 -46.30
C PRO A 27 -7.71 0.04 -46.04
N ALA A 28 -8.15 -1.11 -46.59
CA ALA A 28 -7.37 -2.32 -46.88
C ALA A 28 -6.80 -2.34 -48.33
N PRO A 29 -5.77 -3.16 -48.67
CA PRO A 29 -5.93 -4.28 -49.64
C PRO A 29 -4.86 -5.41 -49.47
N PRO A 30 -4.64 -6.36 -50.42
CA PRO A 30 -5.55 -7.26 -51.17
C PRO A 30 -5.17 -8.76 -51.04
N ALA A 31 -6.00 -9.63 -51.66
CA ALA A 31 -5.78 -11.07 -51.85
C ALA A 31 -5.25 -11.40 -53.26
N ALA A 32 -4.56 -12.54 -53.43
CA ALA A 32 -4.39 -13.23 -54.73
C ALA A 32 -4.02 -14.71 -54.55
N GLY A 33 -4.64 -15.60 -55.33
CA GLY A 33 -4.17 -16.98 -55.55
C GLY A 33 -5.25 -18.03 -55.83
N ALA A 34 -5.85 -18.00 -57.02
CA ALA A 34 -6.62 -19.11 -57.63
C ALA A 34 -5.65 -19.96 -58.53
N PRO A 35 -6.07 -20.84 -59.49
CA PRO A 35 -7.35 -21.53 -59.76
C PRO A 35 -7.16 -23.03 -60.15
N SER A 36 -8.24 -23.74 -60.53
CA SER A 36 -8.36 -24.40 -61.86
C SER A 36 -9.72 -25.10 -62.05
N ASP A 37 -10.39 -24.66 -63.12
CA ASP A 37 -11.62 -25.15 -63.73
C ASP A 37 -11.48 -26.50 -64.43
N VAL A 38 -12.62 -27.15 -64.77
CA VAL A 38 -13.02 -27.68 -66.10
C VAL A 38 -14.44 -28.30 -65.94
N SER A 39 -15.45 -28.27 -66.82
CA SER A 39 -15.93 -27.39 -67.90
C SER A 39 -16.79 -28.23 -68.88
N VAL A 40 -18.13 -28.04 -68.81
CA VAL A 40 -19.14 -27.92 -69.92
C VAL A 40 -19.41 -29.16 -70.85
N PRO A 41 -20.32 -29.20 -71.88
CA PRO A 41 -21.61 -28.51 -72.22
C PRO A 41 -22.75 -29.41 -72.85
N LEU A 42 -24.04 -28.99 -73.01
CA LEU A 42 -24.78 -28.30 -74.13
C LEU A 42 -26.22 -28.96 -74.23
N PRO A 43 -27.25 -28.52 -75.01
CA PRO A 43 -28.03 -27.26 -74.97
C PRO A 43 -29.57 -27.37 -75.24
N ASP A 44 -30.25 -26.22 -75.23
CA ASP A 44 -31.41 -25.73 -76.04
C ASP A 44 -32.91 -26.16 -75.87
N ALA A 45 -33.73 -25.07 -75.81
CA ALA A 45 -35.02 -24.75 -76.47
C ALA A 45 -36.43 -25.11 -75.89
N ALA A 46 -37.18 -24.04 -75.55
CA ALA A 46 -38.60 -23.61 -75.82
C ALA A 46 -39.68 -24.61 -76.35
N ALA A 47 -41.02 -24.51 -76.17
CA ALA A 47 -42.05 -23.72 -75.42
C ALA A 47 -43.46 -24.48 -75.51
N PRO A 48 -44.69 -23.90 -75.33
CA PRO A 48 -45.85 -24.33 -74.46
C PRO A 48 -47.08 -24.97 -75.21
N PRO A 49 -48.41 -24.91 -74.81
CA PRO A 49 -49.26 -25.03 -73.57
C PRO A 49 -50.33 -26.20 -73.72
N PRO A 50 -51.63 -26.23 -73.26
CA PRO A 50 -52.39 -25.73 -72.08
C PRO A 50 -53.19 -26.83 -71.28
N ALA A 51 -53.95 -26.40 -70.26
CA ALA A 51 -54.81 -27.12 -69.27
C ALA A 51 -56.04 -27.88 -69.88
N PRO A 52 -56.87 -28.70 -69.15
CA PRO A 52 -57.51 -28.38 -67.85
C PRO A 52 -57.86 -29.53 -66.86
N THR A 53 -58.27 -29.13 -65.64
CA THR A 53 -59.33 -29.65 -64.69
C THR A 53 -59.67 -31.17 -64.64
N VAL A 54 -59.88 -31.84 -63.49
CA VAL A 54 -60.99 -31.68 -62.50
C VAL A 54 -60.61 -32.41 -61.17
N ALA A 55 -61.26 -31.96 -60.10
CA ALA A 55 -61.08 -32.22 -58.67
C ALA A 55 -61.51 -33.61 -58.09
N SER A 56 -61.25 -33.71 -56.76
CA SER A 56 -61.79 -34.60 -55.70
C SER A 56 -60.75 -35.59 -55.15
N ALA A 57 -60.56 -35.87 -53.86
CA ALA A 57 -61.11 -35.48 -52.55
C ALA A 57 -60.19 -36.14 -51.44
N PRO A 58 -60.37 -35.88 -50.13
CA PRO A 58 -59.29 -35.73 -49.14
C PRO A 58 -58.96 -36.97 -48.28
N SER A 59 -57.82 -36.95 -47.56
CA SER A 59 -57.58 -37.90 -46.44
C SER A 59 -56.87 -37.25 -45.24
N GLY A 60 -57.51 -37.36 -44.08
CA GLY A 60 -57.18 -36.69 -42.80
C GLY A 60 -56.00 -37.27 -42.02
N ARG A 61 -54.87 -37.59 -42.66
CA ARG A 61 -53.66 -38.12 -41.99
C ARG A 61 -52.54 -37.10 -41.75
N LYS A 62 -52.65 -35.87 -42.28
CA LYS A 62 -51.58 -34.86 -42.18
C LYS A 62 -51.58 -34.00 -40.90
N ARG A 63 -52.67 -33.94 -40.12
CA ARG A 63 -52.71 -33.06 -38.93
C ARG A 63 -52.09 -33.67 -37.67
N LEU A 64 -52.13 -35.01 -37.54
CA LEU A 64 -51.62 -35.69 -36.34
C LEU A 64 -50.09 -35.66 -36.28
N THR A 65 -49.42 -35.77 -37.43
CA THR A 65 -47.96 -35.71 -37.53
C THR A 65 -47.41 -34.31 -37.31
N THR A 66 -48.07 -33.26 -37.82
CA THR A 66 -47.65 -31.88 -37.57
C THR A 66 -47.78 -31.51 -36.09
N ALA A 67 -48.87 -31.90 -35.43
CA ALA A 67 -49.06 -31.63 -34.00
C ALA A 67 -47.98 -32.30 -33.13
N LEU A 68 -47.58 -33.53 -33.49
CA LEU A 68 -46.55 -34.28 -32.77
C LEU A 68 -45.15 -33.67 -32.98
N VAL A 69 -44.85 -33.21 -34.20
CA VAL A 69 -43.60 -32.49 -34.51
C VAL A 69 -43.54 -31.15 -33.78
N TRP A 70 -44.63 -30.39 -33.75
CA TRP A 70 -44.70 -29.15 -32.98
C TRP A 70 -44.57 -29.39 -31.47
N GLY A 71 -45.15 -30.48 -30.96
CA GLY A 71 -44.98 -30.88 -29.56
C GLY A 71 -43.52 -31.18 -29.21
N LEU A 72 -42.82 -31.95 -30.05
CA LEU A 72 -41.40 -32.26 -29.87
C LEU A 72 -40.51 -31.01 -30.02
N PHE A 73 -40.83 -30.13 -30.97
CA PHE A 73 -40.10 -28.88 -31.17
C PHE A 73 -40.23 -27.94 -29.96
N LEU A 74 -41.44 -27.78 -29.41
CA LEU A 74 -41.66 -26.95 -28.23
C LEU A 74 -41.00 -27.54 -26.98
N LEU A 75 -40.93 -28.88 -26.87
CA LEU A 75 -40.25 -29.55 -25.77
C LEU A 75 -38.72 -29.37 -25.85
N ALA A 76 -38.15 -29.44 -27.06
CA ALA A 76 -36.73 -29.14 -27.31
C ALA A 76 -36.41 -27.64 -27.05
N LEU A 77 -37.30 -26.74 -27.48
CA LEU A 77 -37.15 -25.31 -27.21
C LEU A 77 -37.22 -25.01 -25.71
N GLY A 78 -38.18 -25.62 -25.01
CA GLY A 78 -38.35 -25.46 -23.56
C GLY A 78 -37.15 -25.98 -22.76
N THR A 79 -36.54 -27.10 -23.19
CA THR A 79 -35.32 -27.62 -22.57
C THR A 79 -34.11 -26.72 -22.84
N CYS A 80 -33.94 -26.18 -24.04
CA CYS A 80 -32.89 -25.20 -24.32
C CYS A 80 -33.04 -23.92 -23.48
N VAL A 81 -34.26 -23.38 -23.36
CA VAL A 81 -34.52 -22.18 -22.54
C VAL A 81 -34.28 -22.49 -21.05
N ALA A 82 -34.71 -23.66 -20.57
CA ALA A 82 -34.44 -24.08 -19.19
C ALA A 82 -32.94 -24.24 -18.92
N LEU A 83 -32.18 -24.82 -19.85
CA LEU A 83 -30.72 -24.95 -19.72
C LEU A 83 -30.01 -23.58 -19.72
N VAL A 84 -30.43 -22.63 -20.56
CA VAL A 84 -29.89 -21.26 -20.57
C VAL A 84 -30.29 -20.51 -19.30
N ALA A 85 -31.51 -20.71 -18.79
CA ALA A 85 -31.94 -20.11 -17.53
C ALA A 85 -31.16 -20.69 -16.34
N LEU A 86 -31.00 -22.01 -16.27
CA LEU A 86 -30.19 -22.68 -15.25
C LEU A 86 -28.71 -22.28 -15.33
N SER A 87 -28.14 -22.17 -16.55
CA SER A 87 -26.76 -21.67 -16.72
C SER A 87 -26.61 -20.20 -16.32
N SER A 88 -27.69 -19.41 -16.40
CA SER A 88 -27.70 -18.01 -15.98
C SER A 88 -27.95 -17.84 -14.48
N MET A 89 -28.52 -18.87 -13.81
CA MET A 89 -28.86 -18.84 -12.38
C MET A 89 -27.79 -19.44 -11.48
N GLU A 90 -26.79 -20.12 -12.03
CA GLU A 90 -25.74 -20.79 -11.26
C GLU A 90 -24.34 -20.23 -11.59
N SER A 91 -24.08 -18.99 -11.19
CA SER A 91 -22.71 -18.48 -10.89
C SER A 91 -22.75 -17.08 -10.28
N ARG A 92 -23.64 -16.86 -9.29
CA ARG A 92 -23.21 -16.02 -8.17
C ARG A 92 -22.54 -17.00 -7.20
N PRO A 93 -21.21 -16.94 -6.99
CA PRO A 93 -20.63 -17.66 -5.87
C PRO A 93 -21.46 -17.29 -4.63
N PRO A 94 -21.71 -18.23 -3.71
CA PRO A 94 -22.39 -17.86 -2.48
C PRO A 94 -21.61 -16.69 -1.91
N VAL A 95 -22.24 -15.51 -1.87
CA VAL A 95 -21.72 -14.39 -1.07
C VAL A 95 -21.89 -14.91 0.33
N ASN A 96 -20.85 -15.60 0.78
CA ASN A 96 -20.69 -15.99 2.15
C ASN A 96 -20.84 -14.66 2.87
N LYS A 97 -21.95 -14.48 3.60
CA LYS A 97 -22.03 -13.42 4.60
C LYS A 97 -21.03 -13.85 5.66
N ALA A 98 -19.75 -13.66 5.35
CA ALA A 98 -18.65 -14.06 6.18
C ALA A 98 -18.81 -13.24 7.44
N ARG A 99 -19.30 -13.88 8.50
CA ARG A 99 -19.26 -13.30 9.83
C ARG A 99 -17.78 -13.27 10.18
N LEU A 100 -17.15 -12.11 9.97
CA LEU A 100 -15.77 -11.87 10.34
C LEU A 100 -15.71 -11.77 11.87
N LEU A 101 -15.02 -12.71 12.50
CA LEU A 101 -14.83 -12.68 13.94
C LEU A 101 -13.82 -11.58 14.28
N LEU A 102 -14.22 -10.63 15.11
CA LEU A 102 -13.32 -9.59 15.61
C LEU A 102 -12.35 -10.19 16.63
N ASN A 103 -11.07 -9.91 16.47
CA ASN A 103 -10.02 -10.28 17.40
C ASN A 103 -9.69 -9.08 18.31
N PRO A 104 -10.00 -9.13 19.62
CA PRO A 104 -9.76 -8.00 20.52
C PRO A 104 -8.28 -7.69 20.76
N ARG A 105 -7.36 -8.57 20.31
CA ARG A 105 -5.90 -8.38 20.34
C ARG A 105 -5.33 -7.84 19.04
N ASP A 106 -6.16 -7.63 18.02
CA ASP A 106 -5.75 -7.00 16.76
C ASP A 106 -6.21 -5.54 16.77
N ILE A 107 -5.29 -4.63 16.44
CA ILE A 107 -5.49 -3.17 16.45
C ILE A 107 -5.12 -2.59 15.10
N ASP A 108 -6.04 -1.86 14.47
CA ASP A 108 -5.72 -1.03 13.30
C ASP A 108 -5.39 0.39 13.73
N ILE A 109 -4.31 0.98 13.20
CA ILE A 109 -4.00 2.41 13.37
C ILE A 109 -4.31 3.15 12.08
N HIS A 110 -5.19 4.14 12.14
CA HIS A 110 -5.52 5.01 11.01
C HIS A 110 -5.08 6.46 11.27
N LEU A 111 -4.57 7.10 10.24
CA LEU A 111 -4.34 8.55 10.21
C LEU A 111 -5.35 9.17 9.26
N VAL A 112 -6.32 9.90 9.82
CA VAL A 112 -7.38 10.53 9.04
C VAL A 112 -6.95 11.94 8.65
N ASN A 113 -7.05 12.24 7.36
CA ASN A 113 -6.84 13.57 6.81
C ASN A 113 -8.01 14.48 7.22
N GLY A 114 -7.88 15.12 8.38
CA GLY A 114 -8.84 16.13 8.84
C GLY A 114 -8.76 17.44 8.04
N ASN A 115 -9.63 18.40 8.37
CA ASN A 115 -9.62 19.73 7.75
C ASN A 115 -8.26 20.41 7.92
N SER A 116 -7.64 20.82 6.80
CA SER A 116 -6.24 21.22 6.74
C SER A 116 -5.80 22.23 7.81
N CYS A 117 -4.74 21.86 8.51
CA CYS A 117 -4.02 22.69 9.47
C CYS A 117 -2.85 23.40 8.79
N ALA A 118 -2.50 24.61 9.25
CA ALA A 118 -1.47 25.44 8.60
C ALA A 118 -0.08 24.78 8.51
N ASN A 119 0.26 23.87 9.43
CA ASN A 119 1.53 23.15 9.48
C ASN A 119 1.39 21.65 9.16
N TRP A 120 0.47 21.30 8.24
CA TRP A 120 0.08 19.92 7.96
C TRP A 120 1.27 18.98 7.73
N SER A 121 2.28 19.36 6.93
CA SER A 121 3.39 18.45 6.60
C SER A 121 4.19 18.00 7.84
N SER A 122 4.56 18.92 8.74
CA SER A 122 5.32 18.58 9.95
C SER A 122 4.46 17.83 10.97
N GLN A 123 3.19 18.19 11.09
CA GLN A 123 2.22 17.52 11.95
C GLN A 123 1.94 16.08 11.47
N HIS A 124 1.84 15.89 10.16
CA HIS A 124 1.64 14.60 9.54
C HIS A 124 2.85 13.69 9.77
N SER A 125 4.08 14.15 9.54
CA SER A 125 5.29 13.36 9.83
C SER A 125 5.36 12.97 11.31
N TYR A 126 5.00 13.87 12.22
CA TYR A 126 4.93 13.57 13.65
C TYR A 126 3.90 12.47 13.97
N ALA A 127 2.70 12.54 13.39
CA ALA A 127 1.66 11.53 13.59
C ALA A 127 2.05 10.16 13.01
N VAL A 128 2.66 10.12 11.82
CA VAL A 128 3.20 8.89 11.22
C VAL A 128 4.30 8.29 12.12
N GLY A 129 5.19 9.13 12.65
CA GLY A 129 6.22 8.72 13.60
C GLY A 129 5.66 8.13 14.90
N LEU A 130 4.60 8.74 15.46
CA LEU A 130 3.89 8.20 16.62
C LEU A 130 3.22 6.86 16.31
N ALA A 131 2.51 6.75 15.17
CA ALA A 131 1.87 5.51 14.75
C ALA A 131 2.89 4.37 14.59
N SER A 132 4.03 4.66 13.97
CA SER A 132 5.12 3.68 13.83
C SER A 132 5.69 3.26 15.18
N LEU A 133 5.94 4.20 16.09
CA LEU A 133 6.41 3.89 17.44
C LEU A 133 5.41 3.02 18.21
N ILE A 134 4.11 3.33 18.15
CA ILE A 134 3.05 2.59 18.83
C ILE A 134 2.96 1.17 18.27
N THR A 135 2.93 1.04 16.95
CA THR A 135 2.87 -0.25 16.24
C THR A 135 4.03 -1.14 16.63
N THR A 136 5.25 -0.65 16.47
CA THR A 136 6.46 -1.40 16.78
C THR A 136 6.53 -1.76 18.26
N SER A 137 6.14 -0.85 19.16
CA SER A 137 6.14 -1.10 20.60
C SER A 137 5.16 -2.20 21.01
N LEU A 138 3.93 -2.16 20.50
CA LEU A 138 2.91 -3.16 20.81
C LEU A 138 3.27 -4.51 20.19
N ASN A 139 3.66 -4.56 18.92
CA ASN A 139 4.05 -5.82 18.26
C ASN A 139 5.27 -6.48 18.91
N THR A 140 6.22 -5.68 19.42
CA THR A 140 7.46 -6.21 20.02
C THR A 140 7.29 -6.62 21.49
N PHE A 141 6.52 -5.84 22.27
CA PHE A 141 6.51 -5.94 23.74
C PHE A 141 5.17 -6.33 24.34
N SER A 142 4.22 -6.76 23.53
CA SER A 142 2.90 -7.23 23.98
C SER A 142 2.44 -8.45 23.18
N THR A 143 1.21 -8.89 23.41
CA THR A 143 0.56 -9.92 22.60
C THR A 143 -0.45 -9.32 21.61
N PHE A 144 -0.46 -8.01 21.44
CA PHE A 144 -1.28 -7.35 20.43
C PHE A 144 -0.62 -7.49 19.07
N MET A 145 -1.43 -7.70 18.04
CA MET A 145 -1.02 -7.53 16.65
C MET A 145 -1.53 -6.17 16.18
N VAL A 146 -0.63 -5.32 15.71
CA VAL A 146 -0.96 -3.96 15.30
C VAL A 146 -0.63 -3.77 13.84
N HIS A 147 -1.62 -3.26 13.10
CA HIS A 147 -1.55 -2.97 11.68
C HIS A 147 -1.52 -1.45 11.51
N ASP A 148 -0.36 -0.93 11.10
CA ASP A 148 -0.18 0.49 10.82
C ASP A 148 -0.75 0.84 9.44
N LYS A 149 -2.01 1.26 9.41
CA LYS A 149 -2.75 1.63 8.19
C LYS A 149 -2.66 3.13 7.90
N THR A 150 -1.62 3.82 8.38
CA THR A 150 -1.43 5.25 8.12
C THR A 150 -1.03 5.58 6.68
N ASP A 151 -0.49 4.60 5.94
CA ASP A 151 -0.20 4.68 4.50
C ASP A 151 -1.14 3.79 3.66
N TYR A 152 -2.30 3.42 4.23
CA TYR A 152 -3.24 2.50 3.60
C TYR A 152 -4.60 3.16 3.37
N ASN A 153 -4.86 3.54 2.11
CA ASN A 153 -6.04 4.30 1.72
C ASN A 153 -7.25 3.44 1.33
N ILE A 154 -7.15 2.11 1.44
CA ILE A 154 -8.21 1.18 1.07
C ILE A 154 -9.05 0.84 2.31
N ASN A 155 -10.37 1.00 2.20
CA ASN A 155 -11.29 0.61 3.26
C ASN A 155 -11.84 -0.80 3.00
N GLU A 156 -11.19 -1.80 3.60
CA GLU A 156 -11.60 -3.20 3.54
C GLU A 156 -12.07 -3.72 4.91
N PRO A 157 -12.95 -4.74 4.95
CA PRO A 157 -13.36 -5.35 6.22
C PRO A 157 -12.16 -5.93 6.97
N SER A 158 -11.91 -5.42 8.18
CA SER A 158 -10.83 -5.86 9.06
C SER A 158 -11.35 -6.73 10.21
N SER A 159 -10.58 -7.74 10.62
CA SER A 159 -10.86 -8.52 11.84
C SER A 159 -10.37 -7.81 13.11
N SER A 160 -9.76 -6.62 12.99
CA SER A 160 -9.27 -5.87 14.14
C SER A 160 -10.39 -5.52 15.10
N GLY A 161 -10.28 -6.01 16.33
CA GLY A 161 -11.26 -5.75 17.38
C GLY A 161 -11.11 -4.37 17.99
N LYS A 162 -10.02 -3.63 17.69
CA LYS A 162 -9.83 -2.24 18.11
C LYS A 162 -9.32 -1.39 16.97
N THR A 163 -9.63 -0.10 17.04
CA THR A 163 -9.14 0.90 16.10
C THR A 163 -8.59 2.10 16.86
N LEU A 164 -7.34 2.44 16.59
CA LEU A 164 -6.72 3.70 17.01
C LEU A 164 -6.75 4.69 15.85
N THR A 165 -7.45 5.81 16.02
CA THR A 165 -7.54 6.87 15.02
C THR A 165 -6.77 8.09 15.49
N ILE A 166 -5.86 8.58 14.65
CA ILE A 166 -5.18 9.87 14.81
C ILE A 166 -5.75 10.82 13.76
N GLU A 167 -6.21 11.99 14.20
CA GLU A 167 -6.80 13.00 13.31
C GLU A 167 -6.36 14.40 13.75
N PHE A 168 -6.03 15.28 12.80
CA PHE A 168 -5.88 16.71 13.11
C PHE A 168 -7.18 17.46 12.86
N VAL A 169 -7.73 18.04 13.92
CA VAL A 169 -9.03 18.72 13.88
C VAL A 169 -8.83 20.22 14.02
N ASN A 170 -9.41 20.97 13.09
CA ASN A 170 -9.43 22.43 13.10
C ASN A 170 -10.78 22.95 13.63
N GLN A 171 -10.78 23.50 14.85
CA GLN A 171 -11.97 24.17 15.40
C GLN A 171 -12.01 25.63 14.92
N ARG A 172 -12.93 25.92 13.98
CA ARG A 172 -13.14 27.25 13.41
C ARG A 172 -13.88 28.22 14.35
N HIS A 173 -13.54 28.27 15.64
CA HIS A 173 -14.32 29.04 16.61
C HIS A 173 -13.94 30.53 16.69
N TYR A 174 -12.69 30.94 16.43
CA TYR A 174 -12.31 32.37 16.34
C TYR A 174 -11.10 32.57 15.40
N ARG A 175 -10.78 33.84 15.07
CA ARG A 175 -9.76 34.26 14.08
C ARG A 175 -8.33 33.67 14.25
N ALA A 176 -8.05 32.96 15.35
CA ALA A 176 -6.87 32.12 15.51
C ALA A 176 -7.28 30.64 15.36
N GLN A 177 -6.89 30.03 14.25
CA GLN A 177 -7.09 28.60 14.00
C GLN A 177 -6.34 27.80 15.07
N GLN A 178 -7.06 27.14 15.96
CA GLN A 178 -6.46 26.18 16.89
C GLN A 178 -6.68 24.77 16.34
N CYS A 179 -5.63 24.23 15.73
CA CYS A 179 -5.56 22.84 15.35
C CYS A 179 -5.07 22.01 16.53
N PHE A 180 -5.73 20.90 16.80
CA PHE A 180 -5.27 19.91 17.76
C PHE A 180 -5.24 18.52 17.12
N MET A 181 -4.35 17.67 17.62
CA MET A 181 -4.29 16.25 17.29
C MET A 181 -5.26 15.51 18.23
N SER A 182 -6.29 14.92 17.66
CA SER A 182 -7.20 13.98 18.31
C SER A 182 -6.62 12.57 18.18
N VAL A 183 -6.61 11.82 19.28
CA VAL A 183 -6.24 10.40 19.30
C VAL A 183 -7.33 9.64 20.01
N GLN A 184 -7.98 8.72 19.32
CA GLN A 184 -9.10 7.94 19.84
C GLN A 184 -8.86 6.45 19.66
N LEU A 185 -9.03 5.66 20.73
CA LEU A 185 -9.05 4.20 20.68
C LEU A 185 -10.49 3.72 20.91
N VAL A 186 -11.01 2.92 19.98
CA VAL A 186 -12.37 2.36 20.03
C VAL A 186 -12.30 0.84 20.05
N ASP A 187 -13.16 0.19 20.85
CA ASP A 187 -13.42 -1.24 20.74
C ASP A 187 -14.51 -1.48 19.68
N ASN A 188 -14.17 -2.20 18.62
CA ASN A 188 -15.05 -2.42 17.47
C ASN A 188 -16.17 -3.44 17.77
N ALA A 189 -16.09 -4.18 18.88
CA ALA A 189 -17.13 -5.14 19.24
C ALA A 189 -18.39 -4.47 19.79
N ASP A 190 -18.24 -3.37 20.54
CA ASP A 190 -19.35 -2.64 21.17
C ASP A 190 -19.37 -1.13 20.88
N SER A 191 -18.43 -0.65 20.07
CA SER A 191 -18.23 0.76 19.71
C SER A 191 -17.92 1.68 20.91
N SER A 192 -17.42 1.13 22.01
CA SER A 192 -17.02 1.92 23.18
C SER A 192 -15.68 2.64 22.95
N THR A 193 -15.59 3.89 23.39
CA THR A 193 -14.34 4.65 23.39
C THR A 193 -13.51 4.28 24.60
N MET A 194 -12.35 3.67 24.37
CA MET A 194 -11.39 3.26 25.41
C MET A 194 -10.40 4.37 25.77
N LEU A 195 -10.08 5.24 24.82
CA LEU A 195 -9.20 6.40 24.99
C LEU A 195 -9.66 7.53 24.07
N ASP A 196 -9.72 8.75 24.61
CA ASP A 196 -9.98 9.99 23.85
C ASP A 196 -9.02 11.06 24.38
N LYS A 197 -8.04 11.44 23.56
CA LYS A 197 -7.01 12.43 23.89
C LYS A 197 -7.01 13.54 22.86
N ARG A 198 -6.80 14.76 23.33
CA ARG A 198 -6.69 15.96 22.50
C ARG A 198 -5.42 16.71 22.85
N TYR A 199 -4.53 16.85 21.89
CA TYR A 199 -3.22 17.46 22.06
C TYR A 199 -3.05 18.70 21.19
N PHE A 200 -2.68 19.81 21.81
CA PHE A 200 -2.22 20.98 21.08
C PHE A 200 -0.74 20.80 20.76
N VAL A 201 -0.43 20.29 19.56
CA VAL A 201 0.94 20.00 19.15
C VAL A 201 1.69 21.31 18.84
N THR A 202 2.75 21.58 19.60
CA THR A 202 3.69 22.70 19.42
C THR A 202 5.11 22.16 19.30
N ASN A 203 6.05 22.97 18.83
CA ASN A 203 7.44 22.54 18.55
C ASN A 203 8.26 22.13 19.79
N ASP A 204 7.76 22.40 20.99
CA ASP A 204 8.41 22.19 22.27
C ASP A 204 7.79 21.05 23.08
N ASN A 205 6.59 20.56 22.73
CA ASN A 205 5.85 19.63 23.58
C ASN A 205 5.66 18.22 22.99
N GLN A 206 6.24 17.91 21.83
CA GLN A 206 6.05 16.60 21.18
C GLN A 206 6.50 15.43 22.05
N LEU A 207 7.66 15.52 22.71
CA LEU A 207 8.12 14.45 23.61
C LEU A 207 7.15 14.22 24.77
N THR A 208 6.60 15.29 25.33
CA THR A 208 5.59 15.20 26.40
C THR A 208 4.31 14.53 25.90
N ILE A 209 3.85 14.88 24.70
CA ILE A 209 2.68 14.26 24.07
C ILE A 209 2.92 12.78 23.79
N GLN A 210 4.08 12.42 23.23
CA GLN A 210 4.46 11.02 22.98
C GLN A 210 4.43 10.21 24.28
N ASN A 211 5.02 10.72 25.35
CA ASN A 211 5.06 10.04 26.65
C ASN A 211 3.66 9.90 27.27
N ASP A 212 2.83 10.96 27.25
CA ASP A 212 1.45 10.90 27.74
C ASP A 212 0.63 9.87 26.96
N LEU A 213 0.76 9.86 25.63
CA LEU A 213 0.05 8.93 24.76
C LEU A 213 0.48 7.49 25.03
N MET A 214 1.78 7.20 25.12
CA MET A 214 2.27 5.86 25.43
C MET A 214 1.77 5.38 26.79
N ASN A 215 1.80 6.23 27.83
CA ASN A 215 1.27 5.87 29.15
C ASN A 215 -0.24 5.63 29.12
N SER A 216 -0.99 6.50 28.45
CA SER A 216 -2.44 6.38 28.33
C SER A 216 -2.87 5.14 27.57
N LEU A 217 -2.12 4.74 26.53
CA LEU A 217 -2.33 3.48 25.80
C LEU A 217 -2.04 2.26 26.67
N SER A 218 -0.98 2.28 27.48
CA SER A 218 -0.69 1.23 28.46
C SER A 218 -1.87 1.03 29.42
N ASP A 219 -2.43 2.12 29.93
CA ASP A 219 -3.59 2.07 30.84
C ASP A 219 -4.86 1.57 30.12
N ALA A 220 -5.18 2.13 28.95
CA ALA A 220 -6.39 1.78 28.20
C ALA A 220 -6.39 0.33 27.70
N LEU A 221 -5.22 -0.21 27.30
CA LEU A 221 -5.07 -1.59 26.84
C LEU A 221 -4.76 -2.58 27.97
N ALA A 222 -4.64 -2.10 29.22
CA ALA A 222 -4.16 -2.88 30.36
C ALA A 222 -2.84 -3.63 30.05
N GLN A 223 -1.92 -2.92 29.38
CA GLN A 223 -0.65 -3.44 28.89
C GLN A 223 0.50 -2.60 29.43
N PRO A 224 1.04 -2.94 30.63
CA PRO A 224 2.20 -2.25 31.17
C PRO A 224 3.41 -2.37 30.24
N TRP A 225 4.15 -1.27 30.08
CA TRP A 225 5.39 -1.27 29.30
C TRP A 225 6.51 -1.98 30.06
N PRO A 226 7.06 -3.09 29.54
CA PRO A 226 8.15 -3.80 30.22
C PRO A 226 9.42 -2.94 30.27
N ALA A 227 10.32 -3.23 31.21
CA ALA A 227 11.55 -2.45 31.42
C ALA A 227 12.41 -2.32 30.15
N ARG A 228 12.43 -3.37 29.31
CA ARG A 228 13.12 -3.37 28.01
C ARG A 228 12.52 -2.36 27.03
N MET A 229 11.18 -2.29 26.95
CA MET A 229 10.48 -1.31 26.12
C MET A 229 10.77 0.12 26.62
N GLN A 230 10.73 0.34 27.94
CA GLN A 230 11.06 1.66 28.51
C GLN A 230 12.51 2.07 28.23
N ALA A 231 13.45 1.13 28.26
CA ALA A 231 14.85 1.37 27.89
C ALA A 231 14.98 1.73 26.40
N MET A 232 14.30 1.00 25.52
CA MET A 232 14.22 1.30 24.08
C MET A 232 13.63 2.70 23.85
N LEU A 233 12.50 3.03 24.48
CA LEU A 233 11.83 4.32 24.30
C LEU A 233 12.75 5.50 24.66
N ARG A 234 13.56 5.38 25.72
CA ARG A 234 14.56 6.39 26.09
C ARG A 234 15.64 6.58 25.03
N GLN A 235 16.00 5.52 24.31
CA GLN A 235 16.98 5.56 23.23
C GLN A 235 16.42 6.20 21.95
N TYR A 236 15.10 6.13 21.72
CA TYR A 236 14.38 6.78 20.61
C TYR A 236 13.99 8.24 20.88
N GLN A 237 14.26 8.76 22.08
CA GLN A 237 13.88 10.12 22.49
C GLN A 237 15.09 11.05 22.51
N PRO A 238 15.17 12.06 21.62
CA PRO A 238 16.20 13.09 21.71
C PRO A 238 15.99 13.97 22.95
N SER A 239 17.06 14.63 23.41
CA SER A 239 17.01 15.59 24.52
C SER A 239 16.17 16.84 24.25
N GLN A 240 15.87 17.14 22.98
CA GLN A 240 15.12 18.32 22.56
C GLN A 240 13.93 17.93 21.65
N SER A 241 12.72 18.40 21.98
CA SER A 241 11.49 18.13 21.19
C SER A 241 11.59 18.56 19.72
N VAL A 242 12.32 19.65 19.44
CA VAL A 242 12.54 20.12 18.06
C VAL A 242 13.29 19.08 17.24
N ALA A 243 14.27 18.38 17.82
CA ALA A 243 15.01 17.33 17.13
C ALA A 243 14.10 16.14 16.77
N LEU A 244 13.13 15.81 17.64
CA LEU A 244 12.15 14.76 17.37
C LEU A 244 11.30 15.05 16.12
N THR A 245 10.97 16.31 15.87
CA THR A 245 10.17 16.71 14.70
C THR A 245 10.92 16.43 13.41
N TYR A 246 12.18 16.88 13.33
CA TYR A 246 13.03 16.63 12.16
C TYR A 246 13.38 15.15 12.01
N PHE A 247 13.55 14.45 13.13
CA PHE A 247 13.76 13.01 13.15
C PHE A 247 12.57 12.23 12.57
N TYR A 248 11.33 12.55 12.97
CA TYR A 248 10.17 11.89 12.37
C TYR A 248 9.93 12.29 10.92
N GLN A 249 10.36 13.49 10.51
CA GLN A 249 10.36 13.86 9.10
C GLN A 249 11.36 13.03 8.29
N SER A 250 12.58 12.80 8.80
CA SER A 250 13.52 11.88 8.16
C SER A 250 13.03 10.44 8.17
N HIS A 251 12.37 10.02 9.25
CA HIS A 251 11.84 8.67 9.39
C HIS A 251 10.73 8.38 8.37
N GLN A 252 9.81 9.34 8.16
CA GLN A 252 8.80 9.21 7.10
C GLN A 252 9.44 9.14 5.71
N LEU A 253 10.53 9.87 5.46
CA LEU A 253 11.25 9.77 4.18
C LEU A 253 11.98 8.43 4.03
N LEU A 254 12.48 7.84 5.12
CA LEU A 254 12.98 6.46 5.14
C LEU A 254 11.86 5.47 4.76
N MET A 255 10.64 5.65 5.28
CA MET A 255 9.50 4.77 4.95
C MET A 255 9.19 4.77 3.44
N LYS A 256 9.30 5.91 2.76
CA LYS A 256 9.11 5.99 1.29
C LYS A 256 10.15 5.21 0.51
N GLY A 257 11.40 5.25 0.98
CA GLY A 257 12.49 4.43 0.44
C GLY A 257 13.09 4.83 -0.90
N ASP A 258 12.47 5.72 -1.68
CA ASP A 258 13.02 6.18 -2.94
C ASP A 258 14.32 7.00 -2.76
N VAL A 259 15.13 7.07 -3.82
CA VAL A 259 16.46 7.70 -3.79
C VAL A 259 16.43 9.15 -3.29
N ASP A 260 15.44 9.93 -3.74
CA ASP A 260 15.32 11.35 -3.37
C ASP A 260 14.91 11.49 -1.91
N SER A 261 13.94 10.68 -1.47
CA SER A 261 13.52 10.62 -0.08
C SER A 261 14.65 10.19 0.85
N LEU A 262 15.40 9.13 0.52
CA LEU A 262 16.54 8.69 1.33
C LEU A 262 17.66 9.74 1.38
N SER A 263 17.94 10.41 0.27
CA SER A 263 18.95 11.49 0.24
C SER A 263 18.55 12.68 1.11
N LYS A 264 17.25 13.02 1.10
CA LYS A 264 16.69 14.05 1.98
C LYS A 264 16.65 13.60 3.44
N ALA A 265 16.35 12.33 3.71
CA ALA A 265 16.38 11.75 5.06
C ALA A 265 17.78 11.84 5.66
N SER A 266 18.82 11.44 4.91
CA SER A 266 20.22 11.53 5.34
C SER A 266 20.62 12.98 5.68
N SER A 267 20.23 13.93 4.83
CA SER A 267 20.50 15.36 5.05
C SER A 267 19.77 15.93 6.28
N LEU A 268 18.52 15.53 6.52
CA LEU A 268 17.78 15.93 7.72
C LEU A 268 18.37 15.31 8.99
N LEU A 269 18.85 14.07 8.92
CA LEU A 269 19.49 13.40 10.05
C LEU A 269 20.81 14.07 10.44
N ASP A 270 21.57 14.63 9.48
CA ASP A 270 22.71 15.50 9.79
C ASP A 270 22.31 16.69 10.68
N ASP A 271 21.16 17.31 10.39
CA ASP A 271 20.67 18.44 11.18
C ASP A 271 20.11 18.01 12.54
N VAL A 272 19.49 16.83 12.63
CA VAL A 272 19.09 16.22 13.90
C VAL A 272 20.31 15.98 14.78
N ILE A 273 21.35 15.35 14.22
CA ILE A 273 22.62 15.05 14.90
C ILE A 273 23.31 16.32 15.40
N LYS A 274 23.34 17.39 14.59
CA LYS A 274 23.91 18.69 15.03
C LYS A 274 23.15 19.29 16.21
N ARG A 275 21.83 19.10 16.28
CA ARG A 275 20.96 19.65 17.34
C ARG A 275 20.96 18.81 18.61
N ALA A 276 21.02 17.49 18.46
CA ALA A 276 21.03 16.52 19.55
C ALA A 276 22.17 15.51 19.37
N PRO A 277 23.44 15.90 19.64
CA PRO A 277 24.61 15.02 19.46
C PRO A 277 24.63 13.81 20.41
N ASP A 278 23.83 13.84 21.47
CA ASP A 278 23.61 12.75 22.42
C ASP A 278 22.60 11.71 21.92
N PHE A 279 21.85 12.02 20.84
CA PHE A 279 20.84 11.14 20.30
C PHE A 279 21.46 10.08 19.38
N ILE A 280 22.01 9.03 20.00
CA ILE A 280 22.68 7.89 19.34
C ILE A 280 21.83 7.30 18.21
N TYR A 281 20.52 7.21 18.41
CA TYR A 281 19.62 6.61 17.42
C TYR A 281 19.61 7.39 16.09
N ALA A 282 19.75 8.72 16.09
CA ALA A 282 19.84 9.49 14.85
C ALA A 282 21.09 9.16 14.03
N TYR A 283 22.22 8.87 14.69
CA TYR A 283 23.42 8.39 13.99
C TYR A 283 23.21 7.01 13.37
N ALA A 284 22.53 6.12 14.09
CA ALA A 284 22.21 4.79 13.60
C ALA A 284 21.23 4.84 12.41
N GLU A 285 20.16 5.64 12.50
CA GLU A 285 19.21 5.80 11.40
C GLU A 285 19.85 6.46 10.19
N LYS A 286 20.74 7.44 10.38
CA LYS A 286 21.51 8.01 9.28
C LYS A 286 22.36 6.96 8.60
N THR A 287 23.05 6.13 9.39
CA THR A 287 23.90 5.06 8.87
C THR A 287 23.08 4.02 8.11
N LEU A 288 21.91 3.62 8.64
CA LEU A 288 20.98 2.73 7.96
C LEU A 288 20.54 3.33 6.61
N VAL A 289 20.09 4.58 6.61
CA VAL A 289 19.71 5.31 5.40
C VAL A 289 20.86 5.33 4.39
N ASP A 290 22.09 5.64 4.81
CA ASP A 290 23.23 5.73 3.89
C ASP A 290 23.67 4.36 3.33
N VAL A 291 23.58 3.28 4.11
CA VAL A 291 23.80 1.92 3.60
C VAL A 291 22.69 1.51 2.62
N LEU A 292 21.43 1.88 2.88
CA LEU A 292 20.32 1.64 1.94
C LEU A 292 20.49 2.45 0.65
N ARG A 293 20.91 3.71 0.75
CA ARG A 293 21.24 4.54 -0.42
C ARG A 293 22.35 3.91 -1.24
N HIS A 294 23.41 3.43 -0.59
CA HIS A 294 24.49 2.72 -1.26
C HIS A 294 23.99 1.49 -2.03
N SER A 295 23.04 0.74 -1.47
CA SER A 295 22.45 -0.43 -2.13
C SER A 295 21.65 -0.09 -3.40
N GLN A 296 21.01 1.08 -3.44
CA GLN A 296 20.25 1.55 -4.60
C GLN A 296 21.13 2.27 -5.63
N GLN A 297 22.10 3.05 -5.15
CA GLN A 297 23.04 3.82 -5.95
C GLN A 297 24.46 3.63 -5.38
N PRO A 298 25.31 2.83 -6.03
CA PRO A 298 26.67 2.58 -5.59
C PRO A 298 27.44 3.89 -5.38
N LEU A 299 28.10 3.98 -4.23
CA LEU A 299 28.93 5.12 -3.85
C LEU A 299 30.32 4.97 -4.48
N ASP A 300 31.02 6.08 -4.68
CA ASP A 300 32.44 6.02 -5.08
C ASP A 300 33.32 5.46 -3.94
N ASP A 301 34.53 5.01 -4.26
CA ASP A 301 35.43 4.37 -3.29
C ASP A 301 35.71 5.23 -2.04
N LYS A 302 35.78 6.56 -2.20
CA LYS A 302 36.04 7.49 -1.10
C LYS A 302 34.81 7.63 -0.21
N GLN A 303 33.64 7.77 -0.81
CA GLN A 303 32.36 7.82 -0.11
C GLN A 303 32.06 6.49 0.61
N LEU A 304 32.36 5.37 -0.03
CA LEU A 304 32.17 4.03 0.53
C LEU A 304 33.09 3.79 1.73
N ALA A 305 34.36 4.20 1.64
CA ALA A 305 35.29 4.13 2.78
C ALA A 305 34.80 4.99 3.96
N ALA A 306 34.24 6.17 3.70
CA ALA A 306 33.66 7.02 4.73
C ALA A 306 32.41 6.37 5.37
N LEU A 307 31.54 5.77 4.57
CA LEU A 307 30.37 5.03 5.05
C LEU A 307 30.78 3.87 5.96
N TYR A 308 31.76 3.05 5.58
CA TYR A 308 32.22 1.94 6.41
C TYR A 308 32.89 2.40 7.71
N SER A 309 33.67 3.49 7.67
CA SER A 309 34.18 4.10 8.90
C SER A 309 33.04 4.56 9.83
N GLU A 310 31.93 5.04 9.27
CA GLU A 310 30.77 5.46 10.03
C GLU A 310 29.99 4.27 10.62
N VAL A 311 29.83 3.19 9.85
CA VAL A 311 29.26 1.91 10.33
C VAL A 311 30.04 1.37 11.52
N GLU A 312 31.38 1.39 11.45
CA GLU A 312 32.24 0.99 12.57
C GLU A 312 32.08 1.91 13.79
N ARG A 313 32.04 3.23 13.56
CA ARG A 313 31.88 4.24 14.62
C ARG A 313 30.54 4.07 15.34
N VAL A 314 29.44 3.92 14.62
CA VAL A 314 28.11 3.67 15.19
C VAL A 314 28.10 2.33 15.93
N GLY A 315 28.73 1.29 15.38
CA GLY A 315 28.83 -0.02 16.04
C GLY A 315 29.62 -0.04 17.35
N ALA A 316 30.40 1.01 17.62
CA ALA A 316 31.13 1.21 18.87
C ALA A 316 30.37 2.09 19.90
N MET A 317 29.22 2.65 19.54
CA MET A 317 28.45 3.51 20.45
C MET A 317 27.83 2.73 21.62
N PRO A 318 27.75 3.32 22.83
CA PRO A 318 27.16 2.66 23.99
C PRO A 318 25.70 2.27 23.76
N GLY A 319 25.32 1.04 24.13
CA GLY A 319 23.95 0.55 24.06
C GLY A 319 23.41 0.24 22.66
N ILE A 320 24.18 0.52 21.58
CA ILE A 320 23.72 0.31 20.20
C ILE A 320 23.43 -1.16 19.88
N LYS A 321 24.16 -2.08 20.52
CA LYS A 321 23.99 -3.54 20.34
C LYS A 321 22.71 -4.08 20.96
N ASP A 322 22.03 -3.29 21.79
CA ASP A 322 20.74 -3.64 22.36
C ASP A 322 19.58 -3.15 21.47
N MET A 323 19.89 -2.49 20.34
CA MET A 323 18.91 -1.89 19.42
C MET A 323 18.83 -2.69 18.12
N ALA A 324 17.62 -2.86 17.57
CA ALA A 324 17.41 -3.57 16.31
C ALA A 324 18.13 -2.89 15.14
N ILE A 325 18.21 -1.56 15.14
CA ILE A 325 18.81 -0.78 14.05
C ILE A 325 20.29 -1.10 13.80
N TYR A 326 21.03 -1.50 14.83
CA TYR A 326 22.40 -1.97 14.67
C TYR A 326 22.49 -3.21 13.76
N TYR A 327 21.54 -4.13 13.96
CA TYR A 327 21.47 -5.36 13.20
C TYR A 327 20.82 -5.16 11.83
N GLN A 328 19.93 -4.19 11.67
CA GLN A 328 19.43 -3.74 10.37
C GLN A 328 20.59 -3.23 9.49
N ILE A 329 21.43 -2.31 10.01
CA ILE A 329 22.61 -1.79 9.29
C ILE A 329 23.50 -2.94 8.82
N LYS A 330 23.79 -3.89 9.71
CA LYS A 330 24.59 -5.08 9.37
C LYS A 330 23.92 -5.96 8.33
N ALA A 331 22.62 -6.19 8.43
CA ALA A 331 21.90 -7.02 7.48
C ALA A 331 21.96 -6.43 6.07
N VAL A 332 21.72 -5.13 5.93
CA VAL A 332 21.79 -4.43 4.64
C VAL A 332 23.21 -4.41 4.09
N ASP A 333 24.21 -4.10 4.93
CA ASP A 333 25.63 -4.11 4.53
C ASP A 333 26.09 -5.51 4.07
N SER A 334 25.74 -6.56 4.83
CA SER A 334 26.04 -7.94 4.47
C SER A 334 25.32 -8.38 3.19
N LEU A 335 24.07 -7.97 2.97
CA LEU A 335 23.36 -8.22 1.70
C LEU A 335 24.05 -7.55 0.52
N GLY A 336 24.44 -6.27 0.65
CA GLY A 336 25.16 -5.54 -0.40
C GLY A 336 26.51 -6.18 -0.76
N LYS A 337 27.14 -6.88 0.21
CA LYS A 337 28.39 -7.64 0.02
C LYS A 337 28.18 -9.09 -0.44
N GLY A 338 26.93 -9.54 -0.63
CA GLY A 338 26.60 -10.93 -0.97
C GLY A 338 26.87 -11.95 0.15
N LYS A 339 27.03 -11.49 1.39
CA LYS A 339 27.29 -12.31 2.59
C LYS A 339 25.97 -12.76 3.23
N VAL A 340 25.27 -13.65 2.55
CA VAL A 340 23.87 -14.01 2.87
C VAL A 340 23.69 -14.61 4.26
N ASP A 341 24.63 -15.44 4.72
CA ASP A 341 24.54 -16.06 6.05
C ASP A 341 24.75 -15.06 7.20
N GLU A 342 25.65 -14.09 6.99
CA GLU A 342 25.87 -12.98 7.92
C GLU A 342 24.63 -12.09 7.98
N ALA A 343 24.04 -11.78 6.82
CA ALA A 343 22.80 -11.01 6.73
C ALA A 343 21.64 -11.72 7.42
N ASN A 344 21.50 -13.04 7.22
CA ASN A 344 20.49 -13.86 7.87
C ASN A 344 20.63 -13.84 9.40
N THR A 345 21.86 -13.97 9.90
CA THR A 345 22.12 -13.93 11.35
C THR A 345 21.78 -12.55 11.93
N ALA A 346 22.19 -11.48 11.23
CA ALA A 346 21.91 -10.12 11.65
C ALA A 346 20.40 -9.84 11.66
N ILE A 347 19.67 -10.16 10.59
CA ILE A 347 18.25 -9.81 10.52
C ILE A 347 17.40 -10.57 11.54
N ASN A 348 17.71 -11.84 11.82
CA ASN A 348 17.03 -12.57 12.89
C ASN A 348 17.30 -11.94 14.27
N SER A 349 18.53 -11.47 14.52
CA SER A 349 18.87 -10.72 15.74
C SER A 349 18.09 -9.40 15.83
N ALA A 350 17.85 -8.71 14.70
CA ALA A 350 17.02 -7.51 14.65
C ALA A 350 15.56 -7.82 15.01
N ILE A 351 15.00 -8.92 14.48
CA ILE A 351 13.62 -9.35 14.76
C ILE A 351 13.42 -9.74 16.23
N ASP A 352 14.41 -10.39 16.85
CA ASP A 352 14.39 -10.69 18.29
C ASP A 352 14.39 -9.42 19.18
N LEU A 353 14.83 -8.30 18.60
CA LEU A 353 14.84 -6.98 19.25
C LEU A 353 13.61 -6.14 18.92
N GLU A 354 13.07 -6.28 17.72
CA GLU A 354 12.00 -5.44 17.19
C GLU A 354 11.19 -6.15 16.10
N MET A 355 9.88 -6.25 16.31
CA MET A 355 8.94 -6.71 15.29
C MET A 355 8.47 -5.51 14.45
N SER A 356 9.13 -5.25 13.33
CA SER A 356 8.81 -4.13 12.42
C SER A 356 8.73 -4.56 10.96
N TRP A 357 7.94 -3.84 10.17
CA TRP A 357 7.73 -4.14 8.74
C TRP A 357 9.06 -4.18 7.97
N LEU A 358 9.98 -3.24 8.23
CA LEU A 358 11.28 -3.19 7.57
C LEU A 358 12.14 -4.42 7.88
N ASN A 359 12.10 -4.93 9.11
CA ASN A 359 12.81 -6.15 9.47
C ASN A 359 12.33 -7.35 8.66
N TYR A 360 11.02 -7.47 8.44
CA TYR A 360 10.45 -8.54 7.63
C TYR A 360 10.68 -8.34 6.12
N VAL A 361 10.75 -7.11 5.62
CA VAL A 361 11.23 -6.84 4.25
C VAL A 361 12.66 -7.35 4.10
N LEU A 362 13.57 -6.95 4.98
CA LEU A 362 14.98 -7.38 4.92
C LEU A 362 15.14 -8.90 5.07
N LEU A 363 14.31 -9.55 5.90
CA LEU A 363 14.27 -11.01 6.01
C LEU A 363 13.82 -11.65 4.69
N GLY A 364 12.80 -11.07 4.04
CA GLY A 364 12.38 -11.50 2.71
C GLY A 364 13.51 -11.40 1.69
N LYS A 365 14.27 -10.30 1.70
CA LYS A 365 15.44 -10.09 0.83
C LYS A 365 16.53 -11.13 1.09
N VAL A 366 16.78 -11.48 2.34
CA VAL A 366 17.70 -12.58 2.69
C VAL A 366 17.21 -13.91 2.11
N TYR A 367 15.94 -14.26 2.27
CA TYR A 367 15.39 -15.51 1.74
C TYR A 367 15.40 -15.58 0.22
N GLU A 368 15.11 -14.47 -0.48
CA GLU A 368 15.25 -14.42 -1.93
C GLU A 368 16.69 -14.66 -2.39
N MET A 369 17.66 -14.05 -1.70
CA MET A 369 19.08 -14.24 -2.03
C MET A 369 19.55 -15.68 -1.77
N LYS A 370 18.89 -16.41 -0.87
CA LYS A 370 19.07 -17.86 -0.67
C LYS A 370 18.34 -18.73 -1.70
N GLY A 371 17.44 -18.17 -2.49
CA GLY A 371 16.55 -18.91 -3.41
C GLY A 371 15.33 -19.54 -2.71
N GLU A 372 15.02 -19.13 -1.48
CA GLU A 372 13.92 -19.63 -0.65
C GLU A 372 12.65 -18.79 -0.84
N ASN A 373 12.17 -18.68 -2.09
CA ASN A 373 11.11 -17.73 -2.48
C ASN A 373 9.81 -17.84 -1.67
N ARG A 374 9.46 -19.05 -1.18
CA ARG A 374 8.29 -19.22 -0.33
C ARG A 374 8.45 -18.51 1.02
N LEU A 375 9.62 -18.65 1.65
CA LEU A 375 9.91 -17.97 2.92
C LEU A 375 10.07 -16.46 2.73
N ALA A 376 10.57 -16.05 1.57
CA ALA A 376 10.57 -14.65 1.18
C ALA A 376 9.13 -14.10 1.10
N ALA A 377 8.24 -14.81 0.41
CA ALA A 377 6.83 -14.43 0.28
C ALA A 377 6.15 -14.29 1.65
N ASP A 378 6.33 -15.28 2.54
CA ASP A 378 5.76 -15.27 3.89
C ASP A 378 6.27 -14.05 4.69
N SER A 379 7.56 -13.70 4.52
CA SER A 379 8.18 -12.54 5.18
C SER A 379 7.62 -11.21 4.63
N TYR A 380 7.50 -11.08 3.31
CA TYR A 380 6.94 -9.88 2.69
C TYR A 380 5.47 -9.66 3.00
N ILE A 381 4.67 -10.73 3.06
CA ILE A 381 3.28 -10.66 3.51
C ILE A 381 3.22 -10.24 4.97
N THR A 382 4.13 -10.73 5.81
CA THR A 382 4.22 -10.29 7.21
C THR A 382 4.55 -8.80 7.30
N ALA A 383 5.51 -8.31 6.52
CA ALA A 383 5.83 -6.89 6.45
C ALA A 383 4.61 -6.04 6.03
N PHE A 384 3.92 -6.46 4.96
CA PHE A 384 2.74 -5.78 4.46
C PHE A 384 1.57 -5.83 5.46
N ASN A 385 1.42 -6.91 6.23
CA ASN A 385 0.43 -6.96 7.31
C ASN A 385 0.75 -5.97 8.44
N LEU A 386 2.03 -5.78 8.79
CA LEU A 386 2.44 -4.87 9.86
C LEU A 386 2.24 -3.40 9.48
N ARG A 387 2.51 -3.05 8.22
CA ARG A 387 2.27 -1.70 7.67
C ARG A 387 1.86 -1.82 6.20
N PRO A 388 0.57 -2.00 5.89
CA PRO A 388 0.12 -2.05 4.50
C PRO A 388 0.21 -0.65 3.89
N GLY A 389 0.49 -0.58 2.58
CA GLY A 389 0.63 0.69 1.88
C GLY A 389 1.64 0.67 0.75
N GLU A 390 1.75 1.80 0.06
CA GLU A 390 2.69 2.02 -1.03
C GLU A 390 4.13 2.01 -0.53
N ASP A 391 4.40 2.59 0.64
CA ASP A 391 5.72 2.64 1.27
C ASP A 391 6.33 1.23 1.41
N THR A 392 5.59 0.31 2.05
CA THR A 392 6.07 -1.06 2.27
C THR A 392 6.18 -1.84 0.96
N LEU A 393 5.26 -1.64 0.02
CA LEU A 393 5.29 -2.29 -1.29
C LEU A 393 6.52 -1.83 -2.09
N TYR A 394 6.84 -0.54 -2.06
CA TYR A 394 8.03 0.01 -2.68
C TYR A 394 9.30 -0.65 -2.15
N TRP A 395 9.39 -0.84 -0.83
CA TRP A 395 10.52 -1.52 -0.19
C TRP A 395 10.62 -3.01 -0.54
N ILE A 396 9.48 -3.71 -0.65
CA ILE A 396 9.43 -5.09 -1.13
C ILE A 396 9.97 -5.16 -2.56
N GLU A 397 9.55 -4.25 -3.45
CA GLU A 397 9.94 -4.25 -4.85
C GLU A 397 11.38 -3.80 -5.08
N ASN A 398 11.83 -2.76 -4.39
CA ASN A 398 13.04 -2.01 -4.77
C ASN A 398 14.13 -2.00 -3.68
N GLY A 399 13.81 -2.40 -2.45
CA GLY A 399 14.75 -2.37 -1.33
C GLY A 399 15.93 -3.31 -1.54
N VAL A 400 17.16 -2.80 -1.42
CA VAL A 400 18.44 -3.53 -1.58
C VAL A 400 18.70 -4.06 -3.00
N PHE A 401 17.75 -4.79 -3.58
CA PHE A 401 17.72 -5.25 -4.96
C PHE A 401 16.27 -5.42 -5.42
N GLN A 402 16.06 -5.48 -6.74
CA GLN A 402 14.71 -5.60 -7.31
C GLN A 402 14.09 -6.98 -7.09
N THR A 403 12.83 -6.99 -6.67
CA THR A 403 12.00 -8.19 -6.48
C THR A 403 10.79 -8.13 -7.40
N SER A 404 10.51 -9.21 -8.12
CA SER A 404 9.28 -9.32 -8.91
C SER A 404 8.14 -9.81 -8.01
N VAL A 405 7.22 -8.91 -7.64
CA VAL A 405 6.05 -9.22 -6.80
C VAL A 405 5.22 -10.36 -7.40
N ASN A 406 4.90 -10.31 -8.70
CA ASN A 406 4.07 -11.34 -9.36
C ASN A 406 4.70 -12.74 -9.32
N ARG A 407 6.04 -12.82 -9.26
CA ARG A 407 6.77 -14.09 -9.22
C ARG A 407 7.01 -14.59 -7.80
N VAL A 408 7.35 -13.69 -6.88
CA VAL A 408 7.81 -14.05 -5.53
C VAL A 408 6.66 -13.97 -4.53
N VAL A 409 5.78 -12.98 -4.65
CA VAL A 409 4.67 -12.71 -3.72
C VAL A 409 3.37 -12.43 -4.48
N PRO A 410 2.82 -13.40 -5.25
CA PRO A 410 1.62 -13.18 -6.07
C PRO A 410 0.39 -12.77 -5.26
N TYR A 411 0.39 -12.99 -3.94
CA TYR A 411 -0.64 -12.54 -3.01
C TYR A 411 -0.78 -11.01 -2.95
N LEU A 412 0.28 -10.27 -3.27
CA LEU A 412 0.27 -8.81 -3.31
C LEU A 412 -0.04 -8.24 -4.70
N ASP A 413 -0.15 -9.08 -5.73
CA ASP A 413 -0.40 -8.63 -7.13
C ASP A 413 -1.74 -7.90 -7.28
N ASN A 414 -2.76 -8.32 -6.52
CA ASN A 414 -4.07 -7.65 -6.53
C ASN A 414 -4.00 -6.20 -6.05
N PHE A 415 -3.00 -5.84 -5.23
CA PHE A 415 -2.78 -4.46 -4.77
C PHE A 415 -2.19 -3.57 -5.87
N LEU A 416 -1.28 -4.11 -6.69
CA LEU A 416 -0.72 -3.41 -7.85
C LEU A 416 -1.77 -3.18 -8.95
N SER A 417 -2.79 -4.06 -9.04
CA SER A 417 -3.82 -3.99 -10.07
C SER A 417 -4.97 -3.02 -9.79
N SER A 418 -5.02 -2.42 -8.59
CA SER A 418 -6.11 -1.55 -8.15
C SER A 418 -5.85 -0.04 -8.30
N GLU A 419 -4.70 0.34 -8.86
CA GLU A 419 -4.49 1.66 -9.48
C GLU A 419 -4.97 1.67 -10.94
#